data_AF-A0A950G019-F1
#
_entry.id   AF-A0A950G019-F1
#
_cell.length_a   1.000
_cell.length_b   1.000
_cell.length_c   1.000
_cell.angle_alpha   90.00
_cell.angle_beta   90.00
_cell.angle_gamma   90.00
#
_symmetry.space_group_name_H-M   'P 1'
#
loop_
_entity.id
_entity.type
_entity.pdbx_description
1 polymer ?
#
loop_
_entity_poly.entity_id
_entity_poly.type
_entity_poly.pdbx_seq_one_letter_code
_entity_poly.pdbx_strand_id
1 'polypeptide(L)' 'MMQSIPDLRIITKAARLYYEEHLTQTEIAAKLGTSQVAVSRLLKRAEEYGIVRTTVISPPGAFAELEG' A
#
# COMPACT_ATOMS: atom_id res chain seq x y z
N MET A 1 -6.85 19.00 -2.42
CA MET A 1 -5.54 19.56 -2.79
C MET A 1 -4.86 18.59 -3.74
N MET A 2 -4.21 19.07 -4.79
CA MET A 2 -3.47 18.24 -5.76
C MET A 2 -2.11 17.89 -5.18
N GLN A 3 -1.76 16.61 -5.12
CA GLN A 3 -0.44 16.18 -4.66
C GLN A 3 0.62 16.46 -5.73
N SER A 4 1.83 16.83 -5.29
CA SER A 4 2.92 17.14 -6.22
C SER A 4 3.40 15.87 -6.94
N ILE A 5 3.81 16.00 -8.20
CA ILE A 5 4.33 14.86 -9.01
C ILE A 5 5.50 14.12 -8.30
N PRO A 6 6.48 14.81 -7.66
CA PRO A 6 7.51 14.14 -6.87
C PRO A 6 6.97 13.30 -5.72
N ASP A 7 5.90 13.75 -5.05
CA ASP A 7 5.27 13.00 -3.95
C ASP A 7 4.58 11.74 -4.46
N LEU A 8 3.87 11.83 -5.59
CA LEU A 8 3.24 10.66 -6.21
C LEU A 8 4.27 9.62 -6.67
N ARG A 9 5.45 10.06 -7.14
CA ARG A 9 6.54 9.15 -7.54
C ARG A 9 7.07 8.35 -6.36
N ILE A 10 7.35 8.98 -5.22
CA ILE A 10 7.89 8.26 -4.05
C ILE A 10 6.85 7.33 -3.43
N ILE A 11 5.58 7.74 -3.42
CA ILE A 11 4.44 6.91 -2.97
C ILE A 11 4.30 5.66 -3.86
N THR A 12 4.29 5.85 -5.18
CA THR A 12 4.18 4.74 -6.14
C THR A 12 5.37 3.80 -6.01
N LYS A 13 6.59 4.32 -5.82
CA LYS A 13 7.79 3.49 -5.64
C LYS A 13 7.72 2.66 -4.37
N ALA A 14 7.31 3.25 -3.24
CA ALA A 14 7.12 2.50 -2.00
C ALA A 14 6.06 1.40 -2.14
N ALA A 15 4.94 1.69 -2.83
CA ALA A 15 3.89 0.72 -3.09
C ALA A 15 4.39 -0.47 -3.92
N ARG A 16 5.11 -0.24 -5.03
CA ARG A 16 5.66 -1.34 -5.84
C ARG A 16 6.61 -2.23 -5.06
N LEU A 17 7.53 -1.62 -4.30
CA LEU A 17 8.46 -2.39 -3.48
C LEU A 17 7.73 -3.28 -2.46
N TYR A 18 6.59 -2.83 -1.94
CA TYR A 18 5.82 -3.60 -0.96
C TYR A 18 4.93 -4.68 -1.60
N TYR A 19 4.12 -4.31 -2.61
CA TYR A 19 3.11 -5.21 -3.17
C TYR A 19 3.62 -6.07 -4.33
N GLU A 20 4.58 -5.59 -5.13
CA GLU A 20 5.15 -6.32 -6.27
C GLU A 20 6.43 -7.06 -5.88
N GLU A 21 7.30 -6.44 -5.08
CA GLU A 21 8.59 -7.03 -4.67
C GLU A 21 8.56 -7.68 -3.28
N HIS A 22 7.42 -7.62 -2.58
CA HIS A 22 7.20 -8.24 -1.26
C HIS A 22 8.22 -7.85 -0.18
N LEU A 23 8.82 -6.66 -0.29
CA LEU A 23 9.78 -6.16 0.70
C LEU A 23 9.06 -5.71 1.97
N THR A 24 9.70 -5.92 3.11
CA THR A 24 9.24 -5.37 4.39
C THR A 24 9.39 -3.85 4.40
N GLN A 25 8.58 -3.16 5.21
CA GLN A 25 8.67 -1.70 5.34
C GLN A 25 10.07 -1.23 5.80
N THR A 26 10.80 -2.06 6.56
CA THR A 26 12.17 -1.78 7.00
C THR A 26 13.17 -1.85 5.84
N GLU A 27 13.08 -2.87 4.99
CA GLU A 27 13.92 -2.97 3.78
C GLU A 27 13.64 -1.83 2.79
N ILE A 28 12.38 -1.46 2.64
CA ILE A 28 11.97 -0.32 1.82
C ILE A 28 12.54 0.98 2.41
N ALA A 29 12.49 1.15 3.73
CA ALA A 29 13.02 2.32 4.41
C ALA A 29 14.52 2.49 4.14
N ALA A 30 15.28 1.40 4.25
CA ALA A 30 16.70 1.37 3.90
C ALA A 30 16.95 1.74 2.43
N LYS A 31 16.16 1.19 1.49
CA LYS A 31 16.28 1.50 0.05
C LYS A 31 15.92 2.93 -0.32
N LEU A 32 14.96 3.53 0.38
CA LEU A 32 14.48 4.89 0.12
C LEU A 32 15.21 5.96 0.94
N GLY A 33 16.15 5.58 1.81
CA GLY A 33 16.85 6.51 2.70
C GLY A 33 15.91 7.23 3.67
N THR A 34 14.91 6.50 4.19
CA THR A 34 13.87 7.05 5.07
C THR A 34 13.61 6.13 6.27
N SER A 35 12.61 6.46 7.09
CA SER A 35 12.21 5.62 8.24
C SER A 35 11.10 4.64 7.87
N GLN A 36 11.00 3.53 8.60
CA GLN A 36 9.89 2.58 8.47
C GLN A 36 8.53 3.28 8.65
N VAL A 37 8.43 4.22 9.61
CA VAL A 37 7.21 5.02 9.84
C VAL A 37 6.85 5.88 8.62
N ALA A 38 7.85 6.46 7.93
CA ALA A 38 7.61 7.19 6.70
C ALA A 38 7.11 6.26 5.59
N VAL A 39 7.68 5.07 5.45
CA VAL A 39 7.20 4.05 4.50
C VAL A 39 5.75 3.66 4.77
N SER A 40 5.40 3.39 6.04
CA SER A 40 4.01 3.11 6.44
C SER A 40 3.05 4.22 5.97
N ARG A 41 3.43 5.49 6.16
CA ARG A 41 2.63 6.64 5.70
C ARG A 41 2.54 6.71 4.18
N LEU A 42 3.61 6.39 3.45
CA LEU A 42 3.61 6.34 1.99
C LEU A 42 2.64 5.26 1.47
N LEU A 43 2.66 4.07 2.06
CA LEU A 43 1.73 2.99 1.69
C LEU A 43 0.28 3.37 1.94
N LYS A 44 -0.01 3.97 3.10
CA LYS A 44 -1.35 4.48 3.41
C LYS A 44 -1.81 5.53 2.39
N ARG A 45 -0.93 6.46 2.01
CA ARG A 45 -1.22 7.45 0.97
C ARG A 45 -1.43 6.82 -0.41
N ALA A 46 -0.76 5.72 -0.71
CA ALA A 46 -0.97 5.01 -1.96
C ALA A 46 -2.41 4.47 -2.06
N GLU A 47 -2.95 3.97 -0.96
CA GLU A 47 -4.36 3.58 -0.85
C GLU A 47 -5.29 4.81 -0.94
N GLU A 48 -5.02 5.86 -0.18
CA GLU A 48 -5.82 7.10 -0.16
C GLU A 48 -5.92 7.78 -1.54
N TYR A 49 -4.85 7.71 -2.35
CA TYR A 49 -4.82 8.28 -3.70
C TYR A 49 -5.27 7.29 -4.78
N GLY A 50 -5.67 6.07 -4.41
CA GLY A 50 -6.10 5.04 -5.34
C GLY A 50 -4.99 4.50 -6.25
N ILE A 51 -3.72 4.72 -5.88
CA ILE A 51 -2.54 4.12 -6.52
C ILE A 51 -2.52 2.62 -6.23
N VAL A 52 -2.94 2.23 -5.03
CA VAL A 52 -3.14 0.84 -4.61
C VAL A 52 -4.62 0.59 -4.39
N ARG A 53 -5.10 -0.55 -4.87
CA ARG A 53 -6.44 -1.08 -4.58
C ARG A 53 -6.32 -2.55 -4.21
N THR A 54 -6.67 -2.87 -2.98
CA THR A 54 -6.66 -4.25 -2.49
C THR A 54 -8.06 -4.85 -2.66
N THR A 55 -8.15 -6.01 -3.32
CA THR A 55 -9.40 -6.75 -3.48
C THR A 55 -9.26 -8.08 -2.77
N VAL A 56 -10.23 -8.40 -1.90
CA VAL A 56 -10.36 -9.73 -1.29
C VAL A 56 -11.49 -10.46 -2.00
N ILE A 57 -11.18 -11.61 -2.58
CA ILE A 57 -12.18 -12.46 -3.26
C ILE A 57 -12.58 -13.55 -2.28
N SER A 58 -13.81 -13.46 -1.77
CA SER A 58 -14.38 -14.48 -0.89
C SER A 58 -14.83 -15.70 -1.69
N PRO A 59 -14.55 -16.94 -1.22
CA PRO A 59 -15.11 -18.12 -1.85
C PRO A 59 -16.64 -18.16 -1.68
N PRO A 60 -17.38 -18.78 -2.61
CA PRO A 60 -18.82 -18.96 -2.46
C PRO A 60 -19.17 -19.63 -1.12
N GLY A 61 -20.14 -19.07 -0.39
CA GLY A 61 -20.60 -19.60 0.90
C GLY A 61 -19.80 -19.17 2.14
N ALA A 62 -18.74 -18.34 1.99
CA ALA A 62 -17.91 -17.89 3.12
C ALA A 62 -18.65 -17.10 4.21
N PHE A 63 -19.84 -16.57 3.91
CA PHE A 63 -20.66 -15.79 4.84
C PHE A 63 -22.05 -16.39 5.07
N ALA A 64 -22.26 -17.68 4.77
CA ALA A 64 -23.55 -18.35 4.92
C ALA A 64 -24.11 -18.33 6.36
N GLU A 65 -23.29 -18.00 7.35
CA GLU A 65 -23.69 -17.92 8.76
C GLU A 65 -24.19 -16.52 9.20
N LEU A 66 -24.21 -15.53 8.31
CA LEU A 66 -24.67 -14.16 8.63
C LEU A 66 -26.12 -13.86 8.19
N GLU A 67 -26.81 -14.81 7.56
CA GLU A 67 -28.23 -14.67 7.15
C GLU A 67 -29.23 -15.35 8.14
N GLY A 68 -28.85 -15.50 9.41
CA GLY A 68 -29.72 -16.01 10.48
C GLY A 68 -30.45 -14.91 11.25
#